data_AF-A0A2M7YN58-F1
#
_entry.id   AF-A0A2M7YN58-F1
#
_cell.length_a   1.000
_cell.length_b   1.000
_cell.length_c   1.000
_cell.angle_alpha   90.00
_cell.angle_beta   90.00
_cell.angle_gamma   90.00
#
_symmetry.space_group_name_H-M   'P 1'
#
loop_
_entity.id
_entity.type
_entity.pdbx_description
1 polymer ?
#
loop_
_entity_poly.entity_id
_entity_poly.type
_entity_poly.pdbx_seq_one_letter_code
_entity_poly.pdbx_strand_id
1 'polypeptide(L)'
;MGTKFRKIIIFLILLATITLPIFTSAETTEEMRAQIAAKQAEIQQLEKQIAEYNAELKNKKNQESSLTKQIANMQLQIKKLEADIKLTQTKISATSLKIDELSSGIAAKNAEIEKQKQNLSETIRTINEYDEVSPLQMVLVSATFSSFLNLMQSAESLQAGIQTKLDQIQQLKTDLENSKAEAQDQKDQLEQLRGQLSGQNIVLNNQKGEKNDLLSQTKNQEKKYQQILTDLQKQQQQIQKDI
;
A
#
# COMPACT_ATOMS: atom_id res chain seq x y z
N MET A 1 -91.67 -76.57 -18.75
CA MET A 1 -90.83 -76.40 -17.55
C MET A 1 -89.59 -75.55 -17.88
N GLY A 2 -89.72 -74.24 -18.17
CA GLY A 2 -88.64 -73.48 -18.83
C GLY A 2 -88.24 -72.13 -18.23
N THR A 3 -88.91 -71.61 -17.20
CA THR A 3 -88.68 -70.24 -16.72
C THR A 3 -88.24 -70.12 -15.25
N LYS A 4 -88.38 -71.19 -14.45
CA LYS A 4 -87.93 -71.20 -13.05
C LYS A 4 -86.44 -71.54 -12.90
N PHE A 5 -85.86 -72.31 -13.81
CA PHE A 5 -84.45 -72.70 -13.78
C PHE A 5 -83.51 -71.54 -14.17
N ARG A 6 -83.95 -70.67 -15.08
CA ARG A 6 -83.18 -69.53 -15.59
C ARG A 6 -83.02 -68.39 -14.57
N LYS A 7 -84.00 -68.22 -13.65
CA LYS A 7 -83.93 -67.24 -12.54
C LYS A 7 -83.01 -67.69 -11.41
N ILE A 8 -82.87 -68.99 -11.18
CA ILE A 8 -81.98 -69.55 -10.15
C ILE A 8 -80.50 -69.45 -10.58
N ILE A 9 -80.20 -69.63 -11.88
CA ILE A 9 -78.84 -69.47 -12.41
C ILE A 9 -78.40 -68.00 -12.40
N ILE A 10 -79.30 -67.05 -12.68
CA ILE A 10 -78.98 -65.60 -12.60
C ILE A 10 -78.79 -65.15 -11.14
N PHE A 11 -79.52 -65.72 -10.19
CA PHE A 11 -79.33 -65.43 -8.76
C PHE A 11 -78.03 -66.03 -8.19
N LEU A 12 -77.59 -67.20 -8.69
CA LEU A 12 -76.31 -67.81 -8.31
C LEU A 12 -75.08 -67.10 -8.93
N ILE A 13 -75.21 -66.47 -10.09
CA ILE A 13 -74.14 -65.68 -10.70
C ILE A 13 -74.02 -64.29 -10.05
N LEU A 14 -75.13 -63.72 -9.56
CA LEU A 14 -75.13 -62.44 -8.82
C LEU A 14 -74.57 -62.58 -7.39
N LEU A 15 -74.64 -63.78 -6.81
CA LEU A 15 -74.10 -64.06 -5.47
C LEU A 15 -72.61 -64.48 -5.49
N ALA A 16 -72.05 -64.78 -6.66
CA ALA A 16 -70.67 -65.23 -6.82
C ALA A 16 -69.67 -64.10 -7.16
N THR A 17 -70.11 -62.87 -7.37
CA THR A 17 -69.23 -61.74 -7.74
C THR A 17 -68.87 -60.80 -6.57
N ILE A 18 -69.31 -61.09 -5.34
CA ILE A 18 -69.02 -60.28 -4.13
C ILE A 18 -67.96 -60.94 -3.23
N THR A 19 -67.10 -61.81 -3.79
CA THR A 19 -65.99 -62.42 -3.05
C THR A 19 -64.71 -62.49 -3.87
N LEU A 20 -64.33 -61.39 -4.51
CA LEU A 20 -62.92 -61.17 -4.81
C LEU A 20 -62.31 -60.47 -3.59
N PRO A 21 -61.34 -61.08 -2.88
CA PRO A 21 -60.61 -60.37 -1.84
C PRO A 21 -59.90 -59.20 -2.52
N ILE A 22 -60.32 -57.98 -2.19
CA ILE A 22 -59.51 -56.81 -2.42
C ILE A 22 -58.32 -57.01 -1.47
N PHE A 23 -57.18 -57.41 -2.02
CA PHE A 23 -55.90 -57.32 -1.31
C PHE A 23 -55.59 -55.83 -1.15
N THR A 24 -56.22 -55.21 -0.16
CA THR A 24 -55.68 -54.01 0.47
C THR A 24 -54.48 -54.48 1.27
N SER A 25 -53.27 -54.18 0.79
CA SER A 25 -52.07 -54.23 1.62
C SER A 25 -52.25 -53.22 2.74
N ALA A 26 -52.85 -53.67 3.85
CA ALA A 26 -52.82 -52.93 5.10
C ALA A 26 -51.38 -52.97 5.57
N GLU A 27 -50.66 -51.87 5.36
CA GLU A 27 -49.41 -51.59 6.07
C GLU A 27 -49.67 -51.86 7.55
N THR A 28 -48.95 -52.83 8.11
CA THR A 28 -49.29 -53.36 9.43
C THR A 28 -49.02 -52.28 10.48
N THR A 29 -49.82 -52.24 11.55
CA THR A 29 -49.67 -51.25 12.64
C THR A 29 -48.27 -51.31 13.28
N GLU A 30 -47.58 -52.44 13.12
CA GLU A 30 -46.20 -52.69 13.55
C GLU A 30 -45.17 -52.03 12.61
N GLU A 31 -45.35 -52.11 11.29
CA GLU A 31 -44.51 -51.40 10.30
C GLU A 31 -44.60 -49.89 10.46
N MET A 32 -45.82 -49.37 10.68
CA MET A 32 -46.04 -47.93 10.88
C MET A 32 -45.34 -47.42 12.16
N ARG A 33 -45.38 -48.22 13.25
CA ARG A 33 -44.65 -47.92 14.49
C ARG A 33 -43.13 -47.98 14.31
N ALA A 34 -42.64 -48.96 13.53
CA ALA A 34 -41.22 -49.07 13.22
C ALA A 34 -40.72 -47.87 12.38
N GLN A 35 -41.52 -47.40 11.41
CA GLN A 35 -41.21 -46.21 10.61
C GLN A 35 -41.19 -44.93 11.46
N ILE A 36 -42.19 -44.74 12.34
CA ILE A 36 -42.22 -43.61 13.28
C ILE A 36 -40.99 -43.65 14.21
N ALA A 37 -40.64 -44.82 14.75
CA ALA A 37 -39.46 -44.96 15.61
C ALA A 37 -38.15 -44.66 14.86
N ALA A 38 -38.04 -45.07 13.59
CA ALA A 38 -36.89 -44.76 12.74
C ALA A 38 -36.78 -43.24 12.45
N LYS A 39 -37.89 -42.58 12.07
CA LYS A 39 -37.91 -41.12 11.88
C LYS A 39 -37.62 -40.36 13.17
N GLN A 40 -38.10 -40.84 14.32
CA GLN A 40 -37.79 -40.24 15.63
C GLN A 40 -36.31 -40.36 15.99
N ALA A 41 -35.66 -41.50 15.68
CA ALA A 41 -34.23 -41.67 15.85
C ALA A 41 -33.43 -40.74 14.92
N GLU A 42 -33.87 -40.55 13.68
CA GLU A 42 -33.29 -39.61 12.74
C GLU A 42 -33.41 -38.15 13.23
N ILE A 43 -34.57 -37.77 13.77
CA ILE A 43 -34.76 -36.46 14.42
C ILE A 43 -33.79 -36.27 15.58
N GLN A 44 -33.63 -37.25 16.47
CA GLN A 44 -32.69 -37.17 17.59
C GLN A 44 -31.24 -37.00 17.11
N GLN A 45 -30.86 -37.68 16.03
CA GLN A 45 -29.54 -37.55 15.43
C GLN A 45 -29.32 -36.16 14.82
N LEU A 46 -30.32 -35.61 14.12
CA LEU A 46 -30.29 -34.24 13.60
C LEU A 46 -30.25 -33.20 14.72
N GLU A 47 -31.00 -33.38 15.80
CA GLU A 47 -30.97 -32.50 16.97
C GLU A 47 -29.58 -32.46 17.61
N LYS A 48 -28.94 -33.63 17.73
CA LYS A 48 -27.55 -33.71 18.21
C LYS A 48 -26.59 -32.97 17.28
N GLN A 49 -26.70 -33.18 15.97
CA GLN A 49 -25.87 -32.48 14.98
C GLN A 49 -26.10 -30.96 15.03
N ILE A 50 -27.34 -30.49 15.12
CA ILE A 50 -27.67 -29.07 15.25
C ILE A 50 -27.08 -28.49 16.53
N ALA A 51 -27.15 -29.20 17.66
CA ALA A 51 -26.55 -28.76 18.92
C ALA A 51 -25.01 -28.64 18.83
N GLU A 52 -24.35 -29.61 18.20
CA GLU A 52 -22.91 -29.60 17.94
C GLU A 52 -22.52 -28.41 17.05
N TYR A 53 -23.21 -28.22 15.91
CA TYR A 53 -22.95 -27.11 15.00
C TYR A 53 -23.26 -25.74 15.62
N ASN A 54 -24.26 -25.63 16.51
CA ASN A 54 -24.53 -24.40 17.27
C ASN A 54 -23.42 -24.08 18.27
N ALA A 55 -22.89 -25.10 18.96
CA ALA A 55 -21.75 -24.94 19.86
C ALA A 55 -20.49 -24.52 19.07
N GLU A 56 -20.24 -25.13 17.92
CA GLU A 56 -19.17 -24.72 17.01
C GLU A 56 -19.36 -23.30 16.49
N LEU A 57 -20.58 -22.91 16.09
CA LEU A 57 -20.89 -21.55 15.64
C LEU A 57 -20.64 -20.53 16.75
N LYS A 58 -21.02 -20.83 18.00
CA LYS A 58 -20.75 -19.96 19.16
C LYS A 58 -19.24 -19.79 19.37
N ASN A 59 -18.48 -20.88 19.30
CA ASN A 59 -17.02 -20.83 19.36
C ASN A 59 -16.42 -20.02 18.21
N LYS A 60 -16.95 -20.18 16.98
CA LYS A 60 -16.54 -19.42 15.80
C LYS A 60 -16.86 -17.94 15.90
N LYS A 61 -18.01 -17.54 16.46
CA LYS A 61 -18.35 -16.13 16.74
C LYS A 61 -17.41 -15.49 17.76
N ASN A 62 -16.97 -16.24 18.78
CA ASN A 62 -15.95 -15.76 19.71
C ASN A 62 -14.59 -15.56 19.01
N GLN A 63 -14.19 -16.50 18.14
CA GLN A 63 -13.00 -16.37 17.30
C GLN A 63 -13.12 -15.18 16.35
N GLU A 64 -14.28 -14.97 15.72
CA GLU A 64 -14.59 -13.83 14.86
C GLU A 64 -14.44 -12.49 15.60
N SER A 65 -14.91 -12.38 16.84
CA SER A 65 -14.70 -11.18 17.66
C SER A 65 -13.20 -10.90 17.87
N SER A 66 -12.40 -11.95 18.10
CA SER A 66 -10.94 -11.81 18.19
C SER A 66 -10.31 -11.43 16.85
N LEU A 67 -10.74 -12.03 15.75
CA LEU A 67 -10.27 -11.72 14.39
C LEU A 67 -10.64 -10.30 13.98
N THR A 68 -11.81 -9.81 14.36
CA THR A 68 -12.25 -8.42 14.15
C THR A 68 -11.32 -7.45 14.88
N LYS A 69 -10.92 -7.75 16.12
CA LYS A 69 -9.91 -6.95 16.84
C LYS A 69 -8.56 -6.97 16.14
N GLN A 70 -8.13 -8.12 15.63
CA GLN A 70 -6.89 -8.22 14.86
C GLN A 70 -6.96 -7.39 13.56
N ILE A 71 -8.06 -7.48 12.81
CA ILE A 71 -8.30 -6.67 11.60
C ILE A 71 -8.28 -5.17 11.93
N ALA A 72 -8.89 -4.75 13.04
CA ALA A 72 -8.86 -3.37 13.48
C ALA A 72 -7.43 -2.90 13.81
N ASN A 73 -6.63 -3.74 14.49
CA ASN A 73 -5.22 -3.46 14.75
C ASN A 73 -4.39 -3.37 13.45
N MET A 74 -4.59 -4.29 12.50
CA MET A 74 -3.94 -4.24 11.19
C MET A 74 -4.33 -2.97 10.43
N GLN A 75 -5.59 -2.53 10.53
CA GLN A 75 -6.05 -1.29 9.90
C GLN A 75 -5.39 -0.05 10.52
N LEU A 76 -5.17 -0.03 11.84
CA LEU A 76 -4.40 1.02 12.50
C LEU A 76 -2.93 1.01 12.06
N GLN A 77 -2.31 -0.17 11.94
CA GLN A 77 -0.94 -0.31 11.44
C GLN A 77 -0.81 0.17 9.99
N ILE A 78 -1.76 -0.19 9.12
CA ILE A 78 -1.84 0.29 7.73
C ILE A 78 -1.93 1.81 7.69
N LYS A 79 -2.83 2.42 8.48
CA LYS A 79 -2.98 3.88 8.54
C LYS A 79 -1.70 4.57 9.01
N LYS A 80 -1.03 4.00 10.01
CA LYS A 80 0.27 4.50 10.48
C LYS A 80 1.31 4.45 9.36
N LEU A 81 1.41 3.31 8.66
CA LEU A 81 2.35 3.14 7.56
C LEU A 81 2.05 4.08 6.38
N GLU A 82 0.78 4.31 6.05
CA GLU A 82 0.37 5.30 5.05
C GLU A 82 0.79 6.73 5.43
N ALA A 83 0.70 7.09 6.72
CA ALA A 83 1.19 8.36 7.22
C ALA A 83 2.73 8.46 7.14
N ASP A 84 3.45 7.40 7.49
CA ASP A 84 4.92 7.33 7.38
C ASP A 84 5.40 7.42 5.92
N ILE A 85 4.66 6.82 4.99
CA ILE A 85 4.89 6.94 3.54
C ILE A 85 4.72 8.39 3.10
N LYS A 86 3.63 9.04 3.50
CA LYS A 86 3.37 10.45 3.16
C LYS A 86 4.48 11.35 3.70
N LEU A 87 4.92 11.13 4.93
CA LEU A 87 6.04 11.86 5.53
C LEU A 87 7.33 11.66 4.71
N THR A 88 7.62 10.43 4.30
CA THR A 88 8.81 10.10 3.50
C THR A 88 8.74 10.77 2.12
N GLN A 89 7.58 10.79 1.47
CA GLN A 89 7.36 11.52 0.22
C GLN A 89 7.57 13.03 0.40
N THR A 90 7.09 13.62 1.48
CA THR A 90 7.35 15.05 1.78
C THR A 90 8.83 15.34 1.97
N LYS A 91 9.57 14.46 2.68
CA LYS A 91 11.02 14.58 2.82
C LYS A 91 11.72 14.51 1.47
N ILE A 92 11.34 13.57 0.61
CA ILE A 92 11.85 13.46 -0.77
C ILE A 92 11.64 14.78 -1.53
N SER A 93 10.44 15.35 -1.51
CA SER A 93 10.15 16.62 -2.17
C SER A 93 11.01 17.76 -1.63
N ALA A 94 11.14 17.87 -0.30
CA ALA A 94 11.95 18.90 0.34
C ALA A 94 13.44 18.76 -0.03
N THR A 95 14.00 17.55 0.03
CA THR A 95 15.39 17.28 -0.36
C THR A 95 15.63 17.58 -1.84
N SER A 96 14.71 17.21 -2.74
CA SER A 96 14.82 17.59 -4.16
C SER A 96 14.86 19.10 -4.36
N LEU A 97 13.98 19.85 -3.69
CA LEU A 97 13.98 21.32 -3.77
C LEU A 97 15.30 21.92 -3.23
N LYS A 98 15.87 21.32 -2.17
CA LYS A 98 17.17 21.74 -1.66
C LYS A 98 18.30 21.48 -2.65
N ILE A 99 18.28 20.35 -3.35
CA ILE A 99 19.24 20.05 -4.43
C ILE A 99 19.11 21.07 -5.57
N ASP A 100 17.89 21.45 -5.94
CA ASP A 100 17.65 22.46 -7.00
C ASP A 100 18.16 23.85 -6.59
N GLU A 101 17.93 24.24 -5.33
CA GLU A 101 18.46 25.46 -4.73
C GLU A 101 19.99 25.48 -4.76
N LEU A 102 20.63 24.40 -4.29
CA LEU A 102 22.08 24.24 -4.29
C LEU A 102 22.65 24.25 -5.70
N SER A 103 22.00 23.58 -6.65
CA SER A 103 22.41 23.54 -8.06
C SER A 103 22.37 24.93 -8.70
N SER A 104 21.33 25.72 -8.39
CA SER A 104 21.21 27.11 -8.83
C SER A 104 22.29 28.00 -8.21
N GLY A 105 22.54 27.85 -6.91
CA GLY A 105 23.61 28.57 -6.21
C GLY A 105 25.01 28.23 -6.74
N ILE A 106 25.27 26.96 -7.06
CA ILE A 106 26.51 26.49 -7.69
C ILE A 106 26.68 27.14 -9.07
N ALA A 107 25.63 27.18 -9.90
CA ALA A 107 25.67 27.83 -11.20
C ALA A 107 25.98 29.33 -11.09
N ALA A 108 25.34 30.03 -10.14
CA ALA A 108 25.60 31.44 -9.88
C ALA A 108 27.04 31.71 -9.41
N LYS A 109 27.56 30.90 -8.47
CA LYS A 109 28.95 31.00 -7.99
C LYS A 109 29.96 30.77 -9.12
N ASN A 110 29.73 29.76 -9.97
CA ASN A 110 30.58 29.52 -11.14
C ASN A 110 30.60 30.72 -12.10
N ALA A 111 29.42 31.30 -12.41
CA ALA A 111 29.34 32.47 -13.27
C ALA A 111 30.07 33.68 -12.67
N GLU A 112 29.95 33.91 -11.36
CA GLU A 112 30.66 35.00 -10.68
C GLU A 112 32.17 34.76 -10.66
N ILE A 113 32.64 33.53 -10.43
CA ILE A 113 34.07 33.19 -10.51
C ILE A 113 34.62 33.49 -11.91
N GLU A 114 33.93 33.07 -12.97
CA GLU A 114 34.39 33.32 -14.34
C GLU A 114 34.40 34.81 -14.68
N LYS A 115 33.40 35.57 -14.23
CA LYS A 115 33.37 37.03 -14.36
C LYS A 115 34.55 37.69 -13.64
N GLN A 116 34.86 37.28 -12.41
CA GLN A 116 35.99 37.83 -11.65
C GLN A 116 37.34 37.48 -12.30
N LYS A 117 37.49 36.26 -12.84
CA LYS A 117 38.67 35.87 -13.61
C LYS A 117 38.84 36.69 -14.89
N GLN A 118 37.76 36.93 -15.63
CA GLN A 118 37.79 37.78 -16.84
C GLN A 118 38.24 39.20 -16.49
N ASN A 119 37.63 39.82 -15.49
CA ASN A 119 38.04 41.15 -15.01
C ASN A 119 39.52 41.20 -14.60
N LEU A 120 39.99 40.16 -13.89
CA LEU A 120 41.40 40.07 -13.49
C LEU A 120 42.32 39.89 -14.70
N SER A 121 41.93 39.06 -15.67
CA SER A 121 42.67 38.85 -16.91
C SER A 121 42.78 40.12 -17.75
N GLU A 122 41.71 40.90 -17.84
CA GLU A 122 41.72 42.22 -18.50
C GLU A 122 42.65 43.18 -17.79
N THR A 123 42.58 43.23 -16.45
CA THR A 123 43.49 44.05 -15.63
C THR A 123 44.96 43.69 -15.88
N ILE A 124 45.29 42.39 -15.91
CA ILE A 124 46.65 41.91 -16.19
C ILE A 124 47.09 42.25 -17.61
N ARG A 125 46.20 42.08 -18.61
CA ARG A 125 46.50 42.47 -20.00
C ARG A 125 46.80 43.96 -20.10
N THR A 126 45.99 44.81 -19.47
CA THR A 126 46.20 46.25 -19.43
C THR A 126 47.56 46.58 -18.81
N ILE A 127 47.92 45.97 -17.68
CA ILE A 127 49.25 46.14 -17.07
C ILE A 127 50.35 45.80 -18.08
N ASN A 128 50.26 44.65 -18.74
CA ASN A 128 51.25 44.20 -19.71
C ASN A 128 51.38 45.12 -20.93
N GLU A 129 50.27 45.73 -21.39
CA GLU A 129 50.27 46.73 -22.48
C GLU A 129 50.98 48.04 -22.07
N TYR A 130 50.93 48.42 -20.80
CA TYR A 130 51.64 49.59 -20.27
C TYR A 130 53.11 49.31 -19.88
N ASP A 131 53.47 48.04 -19.66
CA ASP A 131 54.83 47.60 -19.27
C ASP A 131 55.85 47.64 -20.44
N GLU A 132 55.40 47.93 -21.67
CA GLU A 132 56.28 48.18 -22.83
C GLU A 132 57.05 49.51 -22.76
N VAL A 133 56.83 50.32 -21.71
CA VAL A 133 57.54 51.58 -21.47
C VAL A 133 58.56 51.41 -20.34
N SER A 134 59.85 51.60 -20.61
CA SER A 134 60.91 51.42 -19.60
C SER A 134 60.65 52.29 -18.35
N PRO A 135 60.73 51.75 -17.11
CA PRO A 135 60.59 52.55 -15.89
C PRO A 135 61.54 53.77 -15.82
N LEU A 136 62.73 53.64 -16.43
CA LEU A 136 63.71 54.72 -16.58
C LEU A 136 63.24 55.82 -17.56
N GLN A 137 62.53 55.45 -18.63
CA GLN A 137 61.92 56.41 -19.56
C GLN A 137 60.72 57.11 -18.93
N MET A 138 59.95 56.43 -18.06
CA MET A 138 58.79 57.01 -17.38
C MET A 138 59.17 58.07 -16.36
N VAL A 139 60.29 57.89 -15.63
CA VAL A 139 60.86 58.91 -14.72
C VAL A 139 61.37 60.13 -15.48
N LEU A 140 62.00 59.94 -16.65
CA LEU A 140 62.46 61.01 -17.53
C LEU A 140 61.32 61.78 -18.22
N VAL A 141 60.16 61.13 -18.42
CA VAL A 141 58.95 61.72 -19.02
C VAL A 141 58.04 62.38 -17.98
N SER A 142 58.08 61.95 -16.72
CA SER A 142 57.28 62.54 -15.64
C SER A 142 57.76 63.96 -15.33
N ALA A 143 57.02 64.97 -15.79
CA ALA A 143 57.41 66.38 -15.75
C ALA A 143 57.62 66.97 -14.33
N THR A 144 57.21 66.27 -13.26
CA THR A 144 57.38 66.70 -11.86
C THR A 144 57.52 65.50 -10.89
N PHE A 145 58.19 65.70 -9.75
CA PHE A 145 58.26 64.71 -8.65
C PHE A 145 56.86 64.25 -8.19
N SER A 146 55.87 65.15 -8.19
CA SER A 146 54.47 64.82 -7.87
C SER A 146 53.87 63.76 -8.80
N SER A 147 54.20 63.82 -10.10
CA SER A 147 53.76 62.81 -11.08
C SER A 147 54.35 61.42 -10.82
N PHE A 148 55.60 61.34 -10.36
CA PHE A 148 56.24 60.09 -9.95
C PHE A 148 55.57 59.47 -8.70
N LEU A 149 55.26 60.29 -7.69
CA LEU A 149 54.57 59.83 -6.48
C LEU A 149 53.16 59.30 -6.79
N ASN A 150 52.43 59.97 -7.69
CA ASN A 150 51.11 59.52 -8.13
C ASN A 150 51.16 58.17 -8.86
N LEU A 151 52.20 57.92 -9.66
CA LEU A 151 52.40 56.64 -10.35
C LEU A 151 52.66 55.51 -9.35
N MET A 152 53.50 55.75 -8.35
CA MET A 152 53.80 54.77 -7.29
C MET A 152 52.54 54.42 -6.48
N GLN A 153 51.76 55.43 -6.06
CA GLN A 153 50.49 55.24 -5.37
C GLN A 153 49.47 54.46 -6.23
N SER A 154 49.44 54.73 -7.54
CA SER A 154 48.55 54.03 -8.47
C SER A 154 48.94 52.56 -8.62
N ALA A 155 50.24 52.25 -8.67
CA ALA A 155 50.75 50.88 -8.73
C ALA A 155 50.44 50.09 -7.44
N GLU A 156 50.64 50.70 -6.28
CA GLU A 156 50.27 50.09 -4.98
C GLU A 156 48.76 49.82 -4.89
N SER A 157 47.93 50.79 -5.30
CA SER A 157 46.47 50.62 -5.32
C SER A 157 46.03 49.51 -6.27
N LEU A 158 46.71 49.38 -7.42
CA LEU A 158 46.43 48.32 -8.40
C LEU A 158 46.81 46.94 -7.86
N GLN A 159 47.98 46.81 -7.24
CA GLN A 159 48.42 45.59 -6.58
C GLN A 159 47.44 45.16 -5.48
N ALA A 160 47.03 46.10 -4.62
CA ALA A 160 46.03 45.85 -3.58
C ALA A 160 44.67 45.40 -4.15
N GLY A 161 44.24 46.01 -5.26
CA GLY A 161 43.02 45.62 -5.97
C GLY A 161 43.09 44.20 -6.57
N ILE A 162 44.23 43.83 -7.16
CA ILE A 162 44.47 42.48 -7.68
C ILE A 162 44.45 41.45 -6.55
N GLN A 163 45.16 41.71 -5.44
CA GLN A 163 45.17 40.82 -4.28
C GLN A 163 43.76 40.61 -3.75
N THR A 164 42.99 41.69 -3.59
CA THR A 164 41.59 41.62 -3.14
C THR A 164 40.73 40.73 -4.07
N LYS A 165 40.89 40.87 -5.40
CA LYS A 165 40.16 40.04 -6.37
C LYS A 165 40.57 38.56 -6.30
N LEU A 166 41.86 38.28 -6.14
CA LEU A 166 42.36 36.91 -5.97
C LEU A 166 41.79 36.27 -4.71
N ASP A 167 41.78 36.99 -3.59
CA ASP A 167 41.22 36.51 -2.32
C ASP A 167 39.72 36.24 -2.47
N GLN A 168 38.97 37.13 -3.13
CA GLN A 168 37.55 36.91 -3.44
C GLN A 168 37.32 35.67 -4.31
N ILE A 169 38.13 35.45 -5.35
CA ILE A 169 38.04 34.25 -6.20
C ILE A 169 38.34 32.98 -5.40
N GLN A 170 39.35 33.02 -4.52
CA GLN A 170 39.70 31.88 -3.66
C GLN A 170 38.56 31.55 -2.67
N GLN A 171 37.96 32.57 -2.06
CA GLN A 171 36.81 32.40 -1.19
C GLN A 171 35.62 31.81 -1.95
N LEU A 172 35.25 32.38 -3.11
CA LEU A 172 34.16 31.86 -3.95
C LEU A 172 34.38 30.41 -4.37
N LYS A 173 35.62 30.03 -4.71
CA LYS A 173 35.98 28.64 -5.01
C LYS A 173 35.78 27.72 -3.80
N THR A 174 36.20 28.15 -2.62
CA THR A 174 36.00 27.38 -1.38
C THR A 174 34.51 27.17 -1.11
N ASP A 175 33.71 28.23 -1.21
CA ASP A 175 32.26 28.18 -1.02
C ASP A 175 31.55 27.34 -2.10
N LEU A 176 32.09 27.30 -3.32
CA LEU A 176 31.59 26.47 -4.41
C LEU A 176 31.82 24.99 -4.10
N GLU A 177 33.02 24.60 -3.68
CA GLU A 177 33.35 23.22 -3.34
C GLU A 177 32.52 22.74 -2.14
N ASN A 178 32.32 23.59 -1.13
CA ASN A 178 31.43 23.29 0.00
C ASN A 178 29.99 23.05 -0.47
N SER A 179 29.44 23.90 -1.34
CA SER A 179 28.09 23.69 -1.88
C SER A 179 27.97 22.44 -2.75
N LYS A 180 29.02 22.07 -3.50
CA LYS A 180 29.04 20.82 -4.28
C LYS A 180 29.03 19.60 -3.37
N ALA A 181 29.81 19.63 -2.29
CA ALA A 181 29.82 18.56 -1.29
C ALA A 181 28.43 18.42 -0.62
N GLU A 182 27.85 19.52 -0.16
CA GLU A 182 26.48 19.52 0.40
C GLU A 182 25.45 18.97 -0.61
N ALA A 183 25.54 19.38 -1.88
CA ALA A 183 24.64 18.88 -2.93
C ALA A 183 24.80 17.37 -3.17
N GLN A 184 26.01 16.82 -3.02
CA GLN A 184 26.25 15.39 -3.11
C GLN A 184 25.63 14.66 -1.91
N ASP A 185 25.84 15.16 -0.69
CA ASP A 185 25.24 14.58 0.52
C ASP A 185 23.70 14.55 0.43
N GLN A 186 23.09 15.62 -0.08
CA GLN A 186 21.64 15.66 -0.30
C GLN A 186 21.16 14.65 -1.35
N LYS A 187 21.94 14.39 -2.40
CA LYS A 187 21.62 13.36 -3.41
C LYS A 187 21.66 11.95 -2.83
N ASP A 188 22.67 11.67 -2.01
CA ASP A 188 22.80 10.37 -1.33
C ASP A 188 21.64 10.17 -0.35
N GLN A 189 21.27 11.21 0.41
CA GLN A 189 20.09 11.20 1.28
C GLN A 189 18.79 10.97 0.48
N LEU A 190 18.65 11.59 -0.70
CA LEU A 190 17.50 11.40 -1.57
C LEU A 190 17.36 9.95 -2.04
N GLU A 191 18.47 9.29 -2.39
CA GLU A 191 18.49 7.88 -2.76
C GLU A 191 18.05 6.98 -1.61
N GLN A 192 18.58 7.21 -0.40
CA GLN A 192 18.17 6.49 0.81
C GLN A 192 16.66 6.63 1.08
N LEU A 193 16.12 7.85 0.97
CA LEU A 193 14.69 8.11 1.16
C LEU A 193 13.83 7.39 0.11
N ARG A 194 14.28 7.32 -1.16
CA ARG A 194 13.61 6.56 -2.21
C ARG A 194 13.61 5.06 -1.93
N GLY A 195 14.74 4.52 -1.45
CA GLY A 195 14.84 3.13 -0.99
C GLY A 195 13.87 2.83 0.15
N GLN A 196 13.84 3.71 1.17
CA GLN A 196 12.89 3.60 2.28
C GLN A 196 11.44 3.62 1.81
N LEU A 197 11.08 4.56 0.92
CA LEU A 197 9.72 4.66 0.36
C LEU A 197 9.32 3.37 -0.38
N SER A 198 10.23 2.80 -1.16
CA SER A 198 9.99 1.53 -1.86
C SER A 198 9.69 0.40 -0.86
N GLY A 199 10.53 0.24 0.17
CA GLY A 199 10.33 -0.75 1.23
C GLY A 199 9.01 -0.57 1.98
N GLN A 200 8.65 0.66 2.33
CA GLN A 200 7.38 0.97 2.98
C GLN A 200 6.17 0.59 2.12
N ASN A 201 6.21 0.84 0.81
CA ASN A 201 5.12 0.47 -0.10
C ASN A 201 4.97 -1.06 -0.23
N ILE A 202 6.06 -1.81 -0.23
CA ILE A 202 6.03 -3.28 -0.23
C ILE A 202 5.33 -3.77 1.05
N VAL A 203 5.76 -3.28 2.21
CA VAL A 203 5.14 -3.65 3.51
C VAL A 203 3.66 -3.28 3.54
N LEU A 204 3.29 -2.11 3.01
CA LEU A 204 1.90 -1.66 2.96
C LEU A 204 1.03 -2.59 2.12
N ASN A 205 1.52 -2.99 0.95
CA ASN A 205 0.80 -3.90 0.07
C ASN A 205 0.62 -5.28 0.70
N ASN A 206 1.66 -5.80 1.36
CA ASN A 206 1.58 -7.07 2.10
C ASN A 206 0.55 -6.98 3.23
N GLN A 207 0.61 -5.94 4.07
CA GLN A 207 -0.37 -5.77 5.16
C GLN A 207 -1.81 -5.62 4.65
N LYS A 208 -2.01 -4.92 3.53
CA LYS A 208 -3.33 -4.83 2.88
C LYS A 208 -3.80 -6.19 2.38
N GLY A 209 -2.90 -6.99 1.78
CA GLY A 209 -3.16 -8.36 1.35
C GLY A 209 -3.57 -9.26 2.52
N GLU A 210 -2.73 -9.36 3.54
CA GLU A 210 -2.98 -10.18 4.73
C GLU A 210 -4.31 -9.80 5.42
N LYS A 211 -4.61 -8.51 5.54
CA LYS A 211 -5.88 -8.03 6.11
C LYS A 211 -7.07 -8.49 5.26
N ASN A 212 -6.97 -8.40 3.94
CA ASN A 212 -8.04 -8.79 3.03
C ASN A 212 -8.26 -10.31 3.06
N ASP A 213 -7.19 -11.10 3.13
CA ASP A 213 -7.24 -12.55 3.26
C ASP A 213 -7.92 -12.96 4.56
N LEU A 214 -7.53 -12.35 5.68
CA LEU A 214 -8.15 -12.60 6.99
C LEU A 214 -9.65 -12.25 6.99
N LEU A 215 -10.01 -11.12 6.38
CA LEU A 215 -11.41 -10.71 6.24
C LEU A 215 -12.22 -11.70 5.40
N SER A 216 -11.65 -12.18 4.29
CA SER A 216 -12.29 -13.17 3.40
C SER A 216 -12.48 -14.51 4.09
N GLN A 217 -11.44 -15.03 4.76
CA GLN A 217 -11.50 -16.27 5.52
C GLN A 217 -12.55 -16.21 6.63
N THR A 218 -12.62 -15.09 7.35
CA THR A 218 -13.59 -14.88 8.43
C THR A 218 -15.03 -14.95 7.90
N LYS A 219 -15.34 -14.19 6.84
CA LYS A 219 -16.69 -14.16 6.22
C LYS A 219 -17.11 -15.49 5.62
N ASN A 220 -16.18 -16.19 4.94
CA ASN A 220 -16.48 -17.46 4.28
C ASN A 220 -16.76 -18.59 5.28
N GLN A 221 -16.04 -18.64 6.41
CA GLN A 221 -16.29 -19.61 7.47
C GLN A 221 -17.68 -19.40 8.09
N GLU A 222 -18.03 -18.15 8.44
CA GLU A 222 -19.34 -17.84 9.01
C GLU A 222 -20.48 -18.29 8.09
N LYS A 223 -20.41 -17.94 6.80
CA LYS A 223 -21.41 -18.30 5.79
C LYS A 223 -21.59 -19.82 5.66
N LYS A 224 -20.50 -20.59 5.63
CA LYS A 224 -20.54 -22.06 5.50
C LYS A 224 -21.29 -22.70 6.67
N TYR A 225 -21.00 -22.26 7.90
CA TYR A 225 -21.66 -22.79 9.10
C TYR A 225 -23.14 -22.41 9.17
N GLN A 226 -23.50 -21.19 8.79
CA GLN A 226 -24.90 -20.76 8.70
C GLN A 226 -25.69 -21.58 7.66
N GLN A 227 -25.07 -21.89 6.51
CA GLN A 227 -25.69 -22.73 5.48
C GLN A 227 -25.95 -24.15 5.98
N ILE A 228 -24.94 -24.80 6.58
CA ILE A 228 -25.09 -26.16 7.14
C ILE A 228 -26.22 -26.21 8.18
N LEU A 229 -26.26 -25.24 9.10
CA LEU A 229 -27.34 -25.15 10.11
C LEU A 229 -28.72 -24.99 9.47
N THR A 230 -28.84 -24.14 8.46
CA THR A 230 -30.10 -23.91 7.75
C THR A 230 -30.58 -25.19 7.05
N ASP A 231 -29.67 -25.94 6.43
CA ASP A 231 -30.01 -27.17 5.71
C ASP A 231 -30.40 -28.30 6.67
N LEU A 232 -29.69 -28.45 7.80
CA LEU A 232 -30.06 -29.42 8.86
C LEU A 232 -31.43 -29.10 9.46
N GLN A 233 -31.73 -27.82 9.71
CA GLN A 233 -33.04 -27.39 10.20
C GLN A 233 -34.17 -27.70 9.20
N LYS A 234 -33.93 -27.50 7.90
CA LYS A 234 -34.90 -27.87 6.85
C LYS A 234 -35.14 -29.37 6.80
N GLN A 235 -34.08 -30.19 6.90
CA GLN A 235 -34.19 -31.65 6.94
C GLN A 235 -35.01 -32.11 8.15
N GLN A 236 -34.72 -31.56 9.33
CA GLN A 236 -35.48 -31.86 10.55
C GLN A 236 -36.96 -31.50 10.40
N GLN A 237 -37.27 -30.31 9.88
CA GLN A 237 -38.65 -29.87 9.64
C GLN A 237 -39.39 -30.73 8.61
N GLN A 238 -38.69 -31.22 7.58
CA GLN A 238 -39.28 -32.10 6.59
C GLN A 238 -39.65 -33.45 7.20
N ILE A 239 -38.74 -34.07 7.95
CA ILE A 239 -39.00 -35.35 8.62
C ILE A 239 -40.16 -35.21 9.61
N GLN A 240 -40.24 -34.10 10.34
CA GLN A 240 -41.38 -33.81 11.25
C GLN A 240 -42.72 -33.65 10.54
N LYS A 241 -42.75 -33.22 9.27
CA LYS A 241 -43.97 -33.15 8.46
C LYS A 241 -44.37 -34.50 7.86
N ASP A 242 -43.42 -35.41 7.72
CA ASP A 242 -43.60 -36.75 7.15
C ASP A 242 -43.96 -37.81 8.23
N ILE A 243 -44.08 -37.41 9.50
CA ILE A 243 -44.62 -38.19 10.62
C ILE A 243 -46.07 -37.76 10.85
#